data_AF-A0A090Q5C9-F1
#
_entry.id   AF-A0A090Q5C9-F1
#
_cell.length_a   1.000
_cell.length_b   1.000
_cell.length_c   1.000
_cell.angle_alpha   90.00
_cell.angle_beta   90.00
_cell.angle_gamma   90.00
#
_symmetry.space_group_name_H-M   'P 1'
#
loop_
_entity.id
_entity.type
_entity.pdbx_description
1 polymer ?
#
loop_
_entity_poly.entity_id
_entity_poly.type
_entity_poly.pdbx_seq_one_letter_code
_entity_poly.pdbx_strand_id
1 'polypeptide(L)'
;MAKGNIAADFKFDELPDYGSVLAKLNQRPYPKHLIMGNGFSMAYDYKIFSYNALYDFIEKLKDPTLSKLFEVINTKNFELVMRQLDNFIEIAKAFDTDDSLINALTEAHKLLQQSLIDAVSALHPEHVFEVSEDKSKTCYDFLNEYLEKDGMVFSTNYDLLLYWVLVRNESKKANDGFGREHLNPVATRRGQEDAEYGDLYWGKHKEEQKVFHVHGTLPIFDTGTEIEKEVYNTRNYLLQNIKNRMSKKEYPIFVTAGDGIEKLKQIYHNRYLTYCYEKLSGITGSLVSFGFNFGEYDYHIIDAVNKAAKRGAQSGEKLFSIYIGVYNEDDLEYIKSIQDKFDCKVNVYNSQTARIWG
;
A
#
# COMPACT_ATOMS: atom_id res chain seq x y z
N MET A 1 4.26 -26.98 12.89
CA MET A 1 4.98 -25.85 13.50
C MET A 1 6.33 -25.73 12.80
N ALA A 2 6.56 -24.65 12.05
CA ALA A 2 7.88 -24.39 11.51
C ALA A 2 8.84 -24.18 12.70
N LYS A 3 9.96 -24.92 12.74
CA LYS A 3 11.08 -24.58 13.64
C LYS A 3 11.45 -23.12 13.35
N GLY A 4 11.79 -22.33 14.39
CA GLY A 4 12.19 -20.92 14.24
C GLY A 4 13.10 -20.75 13.03
N ASN A 5 12.65 -19.93 12.08
CA ASN A 5 13.32 -19.74 10.79
C ASN A 5 14.49 -18.75 10.91
N ILE A 6 14.43 -17.86 11.89
CA ILE A 6 15.46 -16.88 12.25
C ILE A 6 16.12 -17.35 13.54
N ALA A 7 17.45 -17.46 13.55
CA ALA A 7 18.19 -17.85 14.74
C ALA A 7 18.09 -16.77 15.83
N ALA A 8 17.95 -17.18 17.09
CA ALA A 8 17.73 -16.26 18.21
C ALA A 8 18.92 -15.31 18.43
N ASP A 9 20.13 -15.81 18.21
CA ASP A 9 21.41 -15.11 18.32
C ASP A 9 21.78 -14.28 17.08
N PHE A 10 20.99 -14.31 16.01
CA PHE A 10 21.30 -13.61 14.77
C PHE A 10 21.23 -12.09 14.97
N LYS A 11 22.32 -11.38 14.64
CA LYS A 11 22.44 -9.94 14.87
C LYS A 11 22.12 -9.13 13.61
N PHE A 12 21.74 -7.87 13.80
CA PHE A 12 21.43 -6.96 12.68
C PHE A 12 22.62 -6.77 11.72
N ASP A 13 23.84 -6.64 12.25
CA ASP A 13 25.06 -6.44 11.44
C ASP A 13 25.46 -7.69 10.63
N GLU A 14 24.88 -8.85 10.95
CA GLU A 14 25.13 -10.13 10.26
C GLU A 14 24.10 -10.42 9.17
N LEU A 15 23.10 -9.54 9.02
CA LEU A 15 22.05 -9.72 8.04
C LEU A 15 22.60 -9.66 6.62
N PRO A 16 22.10 -10.52 5.70
CA PRO A 16 22.46 -10.43 4.30
C PRO A 16 22.03 -9.07 3.74
N ASP A 17 22.83 -8.56 2.80
CA ASP A 17 22.43 -7.43 1.98
C ASP A 17 21.34 -7.82 0.97
N TYR A 18 20.63 -6.82 0.46
CA TYR A 18 19.54 -6.99 -0.50
C TYR A 18 20.01 -7.64 -1.82
N GLY A 19 21.22 -7.30 -2.29
CA GLY A 19 21.80 -7.91 -3.49
C GLY A 19 22.02 -9.41 -3.32
N SER A 20 22.52 -9.84 -2.16
CA SER A 20 22.67 -11.25 -1.79
C SER A 20 21.32 -11.99 -1.75
N VAL A 21 20.26 -11.36 -1.25
CA VAL A 21 18.90 -11.91 -1.30
C VAL A 21 18.44 -12.08 -2.75
N LEU A 22 18.60 -11.07 -3.59
CA LEU A 22 18.23 -11.14 -5.00
C LEU A 22 19.01 -12.21 -5.77
N ALA A 23 20.32 -12.30 -5.56
CA ALA A 23 21.17 -13.31 -6.18
C ALA A 23 20.67 -14.74 -5.85
N LYS A 24 20.33 -14.98 -4.59
CA LYS A 24 19.75 -16.25 -4.14
C LYS A 24 18.39 -16.54 -4.76
N LEU A 25 17.52 -15.54 -4.86
CA LEU A 25 16.19 -15.70 -5.46
C LEU A 25 16.27 -15.90 -6.98
N ASN A 26 17.21 -15.25 -7.66
CA ASN A 26 17.44 -15.38 -9.10
C ASN A 26 17.93 -16.76 -9.55
N GLN A 27 18.51 -17.54 -8.63
CA GLN A 27 18.91 -18.92 -8.90
C GLN A 27 17.75 -19.93 -8.84
N ARG A 28 16.56 -19.49 -8.40
CA ARG A 28 15.39 -20.36 -8.23
C ARG A 28 14.46 -20.25 -9.45
N PRO A 29 13.80 -21.33 -9.87
CA PRO A 29 12.88 -21.32 -11.00
C PRO A 29 11.48 -20.76 -10.64
N TYR A 30 11.34 -20.14 -9.46
CA TYR A 30 10.06 -19.70 -8.92
C TYR A 30 9.95 -18.17 -9.00
N PRO A 31 8.73 -17.63 -9.19
CA PRO A 31 8.53 -16.19 -9.21
C PRO A 31 8.91 -15.57 -7.87
N LYS A 32 9.29 -14.30 -7.93
CA LYS A 32 9.50 -13.47 -6.75
C LYS A 32 8.62 -12.23 -6.85
N HIS A 33 7.95 -11.93 -5.75
CA HIS A 33 7.01 -10.84 -5.64
C HIS A 33 7.55 -9.81 -4.65
N LEU A 34 7.03 -8.59 -4.73
CA LEU A 34 7.40 -7.48 -3.85
C LEU A 34 6.15 -6.99 -3.13
N ILE A 35 6.23 -6.76 -1.83
CA ILE A 35 5.27 -5.96 -1.07
C ILE A 35 5.99 -4.75 -0.47
N MET A 36 5.37 -3.58 -0.58
CA MET A 36 5.93 -2.33 -0.07
C MET A 36 4.97 -1.67 0.91
N GLY A 37 5.55 -1.07 1.95
CA GLY A 37 4.87 -0.26 2.95
C GLY A 37 5.44 1.15 3.03
N ASN A 38 5.01 1.92 4.04
CA ASN A 38 5.32 3.35 4.14
C ASN A 38 6.84 3.63 4.17
N GLY A 39 7.65 2.64 4.57
CA GLY A 39 9.11 2.72 4.48
C GLY A 39 9.65 2.97 3.06
N PHE A 40 8.90 2.60 2.01
CA PHE A 40 9.22 2.96 0.62
C PHE A 40 9.23 4.48 0.42
N SER A 41 8.21 5.17 0.92
CA SER A 41 8.03 6.61 0.78
C SER A 41 8.88 7.38 1.77
N MET A 42 9.06 6.85 2.99
CA MET A 42 10.04 7.39 3.95
C MET A 42 11.48 7.29 3.45
N ALA A 43 11.82 6.25 2.68
CA ALA A 43 13.14 6.12 2.07
C ALA A 43 13.39 7.17 0.98
N TYR A 44 12.34 7.71 0.35
CA TYR A 44 12.45 8.83 -0.59
C TYR A 44 12.70 10.14 0.15
N ASP A 45 11.81 10.47 1.10
CA ASP A 45 11.94 11.65 1.95
C ASP A 45 11.23 11.48 3.31
N TYR A 46 12.02 11.25 4.36
CA TYR A 46 11.51 11.11 5.72
C TYR A 46 10.83 12.38 6.26
N LYS A 47 11.14 13.56 5.71
CA LYS A 47 10.55 14.83 6.16
C LYS A 47 9.13 15.00 5.64
N ILE A 48 8.76 14.27 4.59
CA ILE A 48 7.45 14.33 3.95
C ILE A 48 6.56 13.18 4.43
N PHE A 49 7.11 11.96 4.46
CA PHE A 49 6.32 10.74 4.68
C PHE A 49 6.41 10.16 6.10
N SER A 50 7.02 10.88 7.04
CA SER A 50 7.03 10.46 8.45
C SER A 50 5.73 10.82 9.17
N TYR A 51 5.41 10.04 10.20
CA TYR A 51 4.30 10.33 11.11
C TYR A 51 4.40 11.73 11.74
N ASN A 52 5.62 12.22 11.99
CA ASN A 52 5.83 13.58 12.48
C ASN A 52 5.35 14.64 11.47
N ALA A 53 5.65 14.46 10.18
CA ALA A 53 5.26 15.41 9.15
C ALA A 53 3.73 15.51 9.02
N LEU A 54 3.05 14.36 9.05
CA LEU A 54 1.59 14.29 9.01
C LEU A 54 0.97 14.91 10.28
N TYR A 55 1.56 14.66 11.45
CA TYR A 55 1.11 15.25 12.72
C TYR A 55 1.23 16.78 12.70
N ASP A 56 2.40 17.29 12.29
CA ASP A 56 2.66 18.73 12.21
C ASP A 56 1.74 19.43 11.20
N PHE A 57 1.30 18.72 10.15
CA PHE A 57 0.30 19.24 9.21
C PHE A 57 -1.07 19.42 9.89
N ILE A 58 -1.52 18.42 10.66
CA ILE A 58 -2.83 18.50 11.32
C ILE A 58 -2.85 19.52 12.44
N GLU A 59 -1.79 19.62 13.23
CA GLU A 59 -1.66 20.67 14.24
C GLU A 59 -1.80 22.08 13.63
N LYS A 60 -1.33 22.27 12.38
CA LYS A 60 -1.51 23.54 11.64
C LYS A 60 -2.95 23.78 11.18
N LEU A 61 -3.76 22.74 10.99
CA LEU A 61 -5.19 22.90 10.72
C LEU A 61 -5.93 23.52 11.91
N LYS A 62 -5.36 23.43 13.12
CA LYS A 62 -5.92 23.96 14.37
C LYS A 62 -7.36 23.48 14.62
N ASP A 63 -7.67 22.26 14.17
CA ASP A 63 -8.98 21.66 14.44
C ASP A 63 -9.07 21.31 15.94
N PRO A 64 -10.04 21.87 16.70
CA PRO A 64 -10.13 21.66 18.14
C PRO A 64 -10.42 20.21 18.54
N THR A 65 -11.06 19.43 17.66
CA THR A 65 -11.40 18.03 17.90
C THR A 65 -10.16 17.17 17.72
N LEU A 66 -9.46 17.33 16.60
CA LEU A 66 -8.25 16.57 16.30
C LEU A 66 -7.14 16.89 17.30
N SER A 67 -6.91 18.17 17.62
CA SER A 67 -5.87 18.58 18.58
C SER A 67 -6.07 17.90 19.94
N LYS A 68 -7.32 17.87 20.45
CA LYS A 68 -7.66 17.17 21.69
C LYS A 68 -7.45 15.66 21.60
N LEU A 69 -7.81 15.04 20.48
CA LEU A 69 -7.60 13.60 20.29
C LEU A 69 -6.11 13.23 20.36
N PHE A 70 -5.28 14.01 19.67
CA PHE A 70 -3.84 13.80 19.64
C PHE A 70 -3.18 14.05 21.00
N GLU A 71 -3.59 15.10 21.72
CA GLU A 71 -3.13 15.38 23.09
C GLU A 71 -3.47 14.23 24.06
N VAL A 72 -4.68 13.68 23.98
CA VAL A 72 -5.15 12.61 24.88
C VAL A 72 -4.46 11.29 24.58
N ILE A 73 -4.33 10.94 23.30
CA ILE A 73 -3.82 9.64 22.87
C ILE A 73 -2.28 9.58 22.94
N ASN A 74 -1.61 10.74 22.97
CA ASN A 74 -0.16 10.88 23.12
C ASN A 74 0.64 10.02 22.12
N THR A 75 0.23 10.06 20.85
CA THR A 75 0.96 9.41 19.77
C THR A 75 0.85 10.23 18.49
N LYS A 76 1.86 10.12 17.63
CA LYS A 76 1.85 10.72 16.29
C LYS A 76 1.46 9.72 15.21
N ASN A 77 1.28 8.44 15.58
CA ASN A 77 0.87 7.41 14.65
C ASN A 77 -0.64 7.51 14.41
N PHE A 78 -0.99 7.95 13.21
CA PHE A 78 -2.37 8.11 12.73
C PHE A 78 -3.21 6.84 12.84
N GLU A 79 -2.63 5.69 12.48
CA GLU A 79 -3.34 4.42 12.56
C GLU A 79 -3.64 4.04 14.01
N LEU A 80 -2.73 4.37 14.93
CA LEU A 80 -2.93 4.15 16.36
C LEU A 80 -4.06 5.04 16.91
N VAL A 81 -4.12 6.30 16.50
CA VAL A 81 -5.16 7.26 16.93
C VAL A 81 -6.54 6.83 16.45
N MET A 82 -6.69 6.56 15.15
CA MET A 82 -7.95 6.08 14.58
C MET A 82 -8.41 4.80 15.29
N ARG A 83 -7.51 3.84 15.55
CA ARG A 83 -7.85 2.60 16.27
C ARG A 83 -8.34 2.86 17.70
N GLN A 84 -7.69 3.74 18.46
CA GLN A 84 -8.15 4.04 19.82
C GLN A 84 -9.56 4.65 19.80
N LEU A 85 -9.87 5.43 18.77
CA LEU A 85 -11.19 5.99 18.56
C LEU A 85 -12.22 4.91 18.21
N ASP A 86 -11.89 3.98 17.31
CA ASP A 86 -12.75 2.83 16.96
C ASP A 86 -13.06 1.95 18.18
N ASN A 87 -12.02 1.59 18.94
CA ASN A 87 -12.19 0.82 20.18
C ASN A 87 -13.12 1.54 21.16
N PHE A 88 -12.99 2.86 21.29
CA PHE A 88 -13.82 3.65 22.17
C PHE A 88 -15.28 3.72 21.68
N ILE A 89 -15.50 3.83 20.37
CA ILE A 89 -16.84 3.79 19.76
C ILE A 89 -17.51 2.43 20.04
N GLU A 90 -16.79 1.32 19.83
CA GLU A 90 -17.31 -0.03 20.09
C GLU A 90 -17.63 -0.25 21.58
N ILE A 91 -16.77 0.23 22.49
CA ILE A 91 -17.04 0.22 23.93
C ILE A 91 -18.29 1.07 24.25
N ALA A 92 -18.38 2.29 23.72
CA ALA A 92 -19.51 3.19 23.99
C ALA A 92 -20.85 2.59 23.54
N LYS A 93 -20.88 1.93 22.37
CA LYS A 93 -22.05 1.16 21.88
C LYS A 93 -22.42 0.01 22.82
N ALA A 94 -21.44 -0.73 23.33
CA ALA A 94 -21.69 -1.87 24.21
C ALA A 94 -22.29 -1.49 25.57
N PHE A 95 -22.09 -0.25 26.02
CA PHE A 95 -22.64 0.27 27.28
C PHE A 95 -23.95 1.06 27.11
N ASP A 96 -24.60 1.01 25.94
CA ASP A 96 -25.80 1.81 25.61
C ASP A 96 -25.62 3.31 25.96
N THR A 97 -24.43 3.84 25.65
CA THR A 97 -24.11 5.25 25.90
C THR A 97 -24.89 6.15 24.94
N ASP A 98 -25.09 7.41 25.31
CA ASP A 98 -25.77 8.43 24.52
C ASP A 98 -25.34 8.42 23.03
N ASP A 99 -26.32 8.26 22.14
CA ASP A 99 -26.15 8.33 20.68
C ASP A 99 -25.46 9.61 20.23
N SER A 100 -25.61 10.71 20.98
CA SER A 100 -24.90 11.96 20.72
C SER A 100 -23.39 11.80 20.80
N LEU A 101 -22.88 11.06 21.78
CA LEU A 101 -21.45 10.81 21.94
C LEU A 101 -20.94 9.89 20.83
N ILE A 102 -21.66 8.81 20.52
CA ILE A 102 -21.29 7.87 19.45
C ILE A 102 -21.21 8.59 18.10
N ASN A 103 -22.18 9.46 17.81
CA ASN A 103 -22.17 10.28 16.60
C ASN A 103 -20.99 11.26 16.59
N ALA A 104 -20.70 11.94 17.70
CA ALA A 104 -19.56 12.86 17.79
C ALA A 104 -18.21 12.16 17.54
N LEU A 105 -18.02 10.96 18.12
CA LEU A 105 -16.82 10.15 17.91
C LEU A 105 -16.70 9.65 16.47
N THR A 106 -17.82 9.22 15.88
CA THR A 106 -17.86 8.76 14.49
C THR A 106 -17.52 9.88 13.50
N GLU A 107 -18.02 11.09 13.75
CA GLU A 107 -17.65 12.26 12.94
C GLU A 107 -16.19 12.68 13.14
N ALA A 108 -15.67 12.58 14.37
CA ALA A 108 -14.25 12.80 14.63
C ALA A 108 -13.36 11.78 13.90
N HIS A 109 -13.80 10.51 13.82
CA HIS A 109 -13.10 9.47 13.07
C HIS A 109 -13.06 9.80 11.58
N LYS A 110 -14.21 10.16 10.99
CA LYS A 110 -14.28 10.59 9.58
C LYS A 110 -13.40 11.81 9.31
N LEU A 111 -13.40 12.78 10.22
CA LEU A 111 -12.58 13.99 10.10
C LEU A 111 -11.09 13.65 10.12
N LEU A 112 -10.66 12.76 11.02
CA LEU A 112 -9.27 12.29 11.10
C LEU A 112 -8.86 11.56 9.82
N GLN A 113 -9.74 10.69 9.33
CA GLN A 113 -9.57 9.96 8.08
C GLN A 113 -9.40 10.92 6.88
N GLN A 114 -10.25 11.95 6.77
CA GLN A 114 -10.15 12.95 5.71
C GLN A 114 -8.87 13.78 5.83
N SER A 115 -8.53 14.20 7.05
CA SER A 115 -7.34 14.99 7.33
C SER A 115 -6.05 14.24 7.00
N LEU A 116 -6.04 12.91 7.14
CA LEU A 116 -4.91 12.08 6.70
C LEU A 116 -4.74 12.15 5.17
N ILE A 117 -5.83 12.01 4.41
CA ILE A 117 -5.75 12.13 2.94
C ILE A 117 -5.30 13.54 2.56
N ASP A 118 -5.84 14.56 3.20
CA ASP A 118 -5.43 15.95 2.98
C ASP A 118 -3.95 16.17 3.27
N ALA A 119 -3.45 15.61 4.39
CA ALA A 119 -2.04 15.69 4.77
C ALA A 119 -1.14 14.99 3.76
N VAL A 120 -1.47 13.76 3.35
CA VAL A 120 -0.72 13.04 2.31
C VAL A 120 -0.76 13.84 1.01
N SER A 121 -1.92 14.34 0.59
CA SER A 121 -2.08 15.14 -0.63
C SER A 121 -1.39 16.51 -0.58
N ALA A 122 -1.20 17.10 0.60
CA ALA A 122 -0.57 18.40 0.75
C ALA A 122 0.96 18.31 0.89
N LEU A 123 1.45 17.25 1.56
CA LEU A 123 2.88 17.02 1.76
C LEU A 123 3.54 16.34 0.57
N HIS A 124 2.78 15.56 -0.21
CA HIS A 124 3.31 14.94 -1.42
C HIS A 124 3.87 16.01 -2.37
N PRO A 125 5.00 15.73 -3.04
CA PRO A 125 5.42 16.48 -4.21
C PRO A 125 4.25 16.83 -5.14
N GLU A 126 4.25 18.00 -5.78
CA GLU A 126 3.12 18.47 -6.59
C GLU A 126 3.02 17.72 -7.93
N HIS A 127 4.18 17.40 -8.52
CA HIS A 127 4.23 16.69 -9.80
C HIS A 127 5.41 15.71 -9.93
N VAL A 128 5.26 14.76 -10.86
CA VAL A 128 6.22 13.67 -11.18
C VAL A 128 7.68 14.11 -11.39
N PHE A 129 7.92 15.36 -11.80
CA PHE A 129 9.26 15.90 -12.05
C PHE A 129 10.03 16.35 -10.79
N GLU A 130 9.39 16.41 -9.63
CA GLU A 130 10.07 16.76 -8.37
C GLU A 130 10.96 15.63 -7.84
N VAL A 131 10.61 14.38 -8.17
CA VAL A 131 11.53 13.26 -8.00
C VAL A 131 12.68 13.49 -8.99
N SER A 132 13.93 13.58 -8.55
CA SER A 132 15.05 13.73 -9.51
C SER A 132 15.10 12.52 -10.46
N GLU A 133 15.57 12.73 -11.69
CA GLU A 133 15.63 11.68 -12.71
C GLU A 133 16.41 10.43 -12.24
N ASP A 134 17.59 10.63 -11.64
CA ASP A 134 18.41 9.54 -11.11
C ASP A 134 17.65 8.71 -10.06
N LYS A 135 17.05 9.37 -9.07
CA LYS A 135 16.20 8.72 -8.06
C LYS A 135 15.05 7.92 -8.68
N SER A 136 14.34 8.51 -9.64
CA SER A 136 13.24 7.87 -10.34
C SER A 136 13.71 6.65 -11.13
N LYS A 137 14.90 6.72 -11.73
CA LYS A 137 15.48 5.64 -12.51
C LYS A 137 15.96 4.50 -11.61
N THR A 138 16.66 4.80 -10.53
CA THR A 138 17.10 3.80 -9.53
C THR A 138 15.91 3.06 -8.92
N CYS A 139 14.85 3.79 -8.55
CA CYS A 139 13.64 3.17 -8.02
C CYS A 139 12.93 2.32 -9.07
N TYR A 140 12.92 2.76 -10.32
CA TYR A 140 12.35 1.97 -11.40
C TYR A 140 13.12 0.66 -11.61
N ASP A 141 14.45 0.70 -11.61
CA ASP A 141 15.27 -0.51 -11.78
C ASP A 141 15.04 -1.51 -10.63
N PHE A 142 14.85 -1.01 -9.40
CA PHE A 142 14.42 -1.83 -8.26
C PHE A 142 13.06 -2.51 -8.50
N LEU A 143 12.05 -1.79 -8.99
CA LEU A 143 10.72 -2.35 -9.31
C LEU A 143 10.78 -3.33 -10.49
N ASN A 144 11.59 -3.01 -11.49
CA ASN A 144 11.72 -3.76 -12.73
C ASN A 144 12.31 -5.16 -12.50
N GLU A 145 13.18 -5.31 -11.49
CA GLU A 145 13.74 -6.61 -11.05
C GLU A 145 12.65 -7.64 -10.69
N TYR A 146 11.46 -7.18 -10.30
CA TYR A 146 10.28 -8.02 -10.04
C TYR A 146 9.36 -8.09 -11.25
N LEU A 147 9.03 -6.94 -11.87
CA LEU A 147 8.03 -6.85 -12.94
C LEU A 147 8.45 -7.62 -14.22
N GLU A 148 9.74 -7.65 -14.55
CA GLU A 148 10.25 -8.38 -15.73
C GLU A 148 10.23 -9.90 -15.55
N LYS A 149 10.34 -10.39 -14.31
CA LYS A 149 10.47 -11.82 -13.99
C LYS A 149 9.13 -12.45 -13.58
N ASP A 150 8.05 -11.97 -14.19
CA ASP A 150 6.66 -12.35 -13.90
C ASP A 150 6.25 -12.24 -12.42
N GLY A 151 6.98 -11.41 -11.68
CA GLY A 151 6.64 -11.00 -10.34
C GLY A 151 5.45 -10.04 -10.33
N MET A 152 4.88 -9.89 -9.13
CA MET A 152 3.81 -8.95 -8.83
C MET A 152 4.32 -7.99 -7.77
N VAL A 153 3.94 -6.72 -7.88
CA VAL A 153 4.27 -5.65 -6.93
C VAL A 153 3.00 -5.24 -6.21
N PHE A 154 3.00 -5.43 -4.89
CA PHE A 154 1.94 -5.04 -3.98
C PHE A 154 2.39 -3.80 -3.20
N SER A 155 1.51 -2.83 -3.03
CA SER A 155 1.75 -1.63 -2.23
C SER A 155 0.64 -1.45 -1.21
N THR A 156 1.00 -1.08 0.00
CA THR A 156 0.08 -0.59 1.02
C THR A 156 0.17 0.93 1.18
N ASN A 157 0.89 1.61 0.29
CA ASN A 157 1.09 3.05 0.36
C ASN A 157 -0.02 3.82 -0.36
N TYR A 158 -0.47 4.88 0.29
CA TYR A 158 -1.51 5.76 -0.23
C TYR A 158 -0.99 6.78 -1.25
N ASP A 159 0.31 7.08 -1.25
CA ASP A 159 0.90 8.13 -2.07
C ASP A 159 0.99 7.83 -3.58
N LEU A 160 1.53 8.79 -4.35
CA LEU A 160 1.65 8.73 -5.81
C LEU A 160 3.05 8.30 -6.29
N LEU A 161 4.02 8.07 -5.40
CA LEU A 161 5.42 7.84 -5.79
C LEU A 161 5.55 6.59 -6.68
N LEU A 162 4.91 5.48 -6.30
CA LEU A 162 4.92 4.26 -7.10
C LEU A 162 4.36 4.51 -8.50
N TYR A 163 3.18 5.14 -8.59
CA TYR A 163 2.55 5.46 -9.86
C TYR A 163 3.45 6.36 -10.74
N TRP A 164 4.04 7.39 -10.15
CA TRP A 164 4.91 8.32 -10.86
C TRP A 164 6.20 7.70 -11.37
N VAL A 165 6.86 6.87 -10.56
CA VAL A 165 8.07 6.15 -11.00
C VAL A 165 7.77 5.28 -12.21
N LEU A 166 6.64 4.56 -12.18
CA LEU A 166 6.24 3.65 -13.28
C LEU A 166 5.87 4.41 -14.55
N VAL A 167 5.13 5.52 -14.44
CA VAL A 167 4.73 6.35 -15.59
C VAL A 167 5.94 7.08 -16.18
N ARG A 168 6.78 7.69 -15.36
CA ARG A 168 7.94 8.47 -15.83
C ARG A 168 8.95 7.62 -16.58
N ASN A 169 9.10 6.36 -16.19
CA ASN A 169 10.01 5.42 -16.83
C ASN A 169 9.32 4.57 -17.91
N GLU A 170 8.10 4.94 -18.34
CA GLU A 170 7.35 4.29 -19.42
C GLU A 170 7.27 2.76 -19.29
N SER A 171 6.99 2.26 -18.08
CA SER A 171 7.03 0.82 -17.83
C SER A 171 6.00 0.06 -18.67
N LYS A 172 6.49 -0.85 -19.52
CA LYS A 172 5.63 -1.71 -20.36
C LYS A 172 5.07 -2.92 -19.62
N LYS A 173 5.57 -3.20 -18.41
CA LYS A 173 5.21 -4.38 -17.60
C LYS A 173 4.35 -4.03 -16.39
N ALA A 174 4.27 -2.76 -16.02
CA ALA A 174 3.53 -2.28 -14.86
C ALA A 174 2.04 -2.08 -15.15
N ASN A 175 1.36 -3.15 -15.53
CA ASN A 175 -0.09 -3.13 -15.70
C ASN A 175 -0.77 -3.10 -14.32
N ASP A 176 -1.68 -2.16 -14.09
CA ASP A 176 -2.42 -1.98 -12.83
C ASP A 176 -3.91 -2.41 -12.95
N GLY A 177 -4.28 -3.04 -14.07
CA GLY A 177 -5.62 -3.56 -14.34
C GLY A 177 -6.58 -2.54 -14.94
N PHE A 178 -6.17 -1.27 -15.04
CA PHE A 178 -6.99 -0.18 -15.55
C PHE A 178 -6.87 -0.02 -17.07
N GLY A 179 -7.97 0.37 -17.73
CA GLY A 179 -7.98 0.63 -19.17
C GLY A 179 -9.13 1.53 -19.60
N ARG A 180 -8.94 2.21 -20.73
CA ARG A 180 -9.98 3.05 -21.33
C ARG A 180 -10.87 2.22 -22.25
N GLU A 181 -12.17 2.43 -22.17
CA GLU A 181 -13.13 1.86 -23.12
C GLU A 181 -13.14 2.67 -24.42
N HIS A 182 -13.23 1.99 -25.57
CA HIS A 182 -13.40 2.64 -26.88
C HIS A 182 -14.90 2.85 -27.08
N LEU A 183 -15.34 4.11 -27.07
CA LEU A 183 -16.74 4.49 -27.01
C LEU A 183 -17.45 4.42 -28.38
N ASN A 184 -16.71 4.62 -29.48
CA ASN A 184 -17.26 4.63 -30.84
C ASN A 184 -16.60 3.61 -31.80
N PRO A 185 -16.46 2.32 -31.43
CA PRO A 185 -15.64 1.36 -32.17
C PRO A 185 -16.16 1.06 -33.57
N VAL A 186 -17.45 1.21 -33.82
CA VAL A 186 -18.06 1.00 -35.13
C VAL A 186 -17.76 2.18 -36.07
N ALA A 187 -17.92 3.42 -35.60
CA ALA A 187 -17.65 4.62 -36.39
C ALA A 187 -16.17 4.75 -36.72
N THR A 188 -15.29 4.50 -35.75
CA THR A 188 -13.83 4.47 -35.96
C THR A 188 -13.43 3.40 -36.98
N ARG A 189 -13.96 2.17 -36.87
CA ARG A 189 -13.61 1.08 -37.81
C ARG A 189 -14.05 1.39 -39.24
N ARG A 190 -15.10 2.19 -39.41
CA ARG A 190 -15.61 2.64 -40.71
C ARG A 190 -14.91 3.91 -41.23
N GLY A 191 -13.96 4.47 -40.48
CA GLY A 191 -13.28 5.72 -40.83
C GLY A 191 -14.20 6.94 -40.84
N GLN A 192 -15.31 6.89 -40.09
CA GLN A 192 -16.31 7.95 -40.04
C GLN A 192 -15.97 9.00 -38.98
N GLU A 193 -15.36 8.58 -37.88
CA GLU A 193 -15.01 9.40 -36.73
C GLU A 193 -13.68 8.94 -36.13
N ASP A 194 -12.97 9.84 -35.45
CA ASP A 194 -11.79 9.50 -34.67
C ASP A 194 -12.16 8.65 -33.45
N ALA A 195 -11.20 7.88 -32.92
CA ALA A 195 -11.44 7.04 -31.75
C ALA A 195 -11.67 7.89 -30.49
N GLU A 196 -12.85 7.73 -29.89
CA GLU A 196 -13.18 8.32 -28.60
C GLU A 196 -12.98 7.30 -27.49
N TYR A 197 -12.29 7.73 -26.43
CA TYR A 197 -12.00 6.89 -25.27
C TYR A 197 -12.62 7.49 -24.02
N GLY A 198 -13.25 6.63 -23.22
CA GLY A 198 -13.78 7.02 -21.92
C GLY A 198 -12.70 7.24 -20.86
N ASP A 199 -13.16 7.38 -19.63
CA ASP A 199 -12.31 7.43 -18.45
C ASP A 199 -11.57 6.10 -18.22
N LEU A 200 -10.67 6.13 -17.25
CA LEU A 200 -9.79 5.01 -16.97
C LEU A 200 -10.41 4.15 -15.86
N TYR A 201 -11.05 3.04 -16.22
CA TYR A 201 -11.73 2.14 -15.29
C TYR A 201 -10.96 0.85 -15.04
N TRP A 202 -11.06 0.31 -13.84
CA TRP A 202 -10.49 -0.98 -13.49
C TRP A 202 -11.31 -2.14 -14.05
N GLY A 203 -10.63 -3.17 -14.57
CA GLY A 203 -11.26 -4.44 -14.92
C GLY A 203 -10.91 -4.92 -16.32
N LYS A 204 -10.73 -4.00 -17.28
CA LYS A 204 -10.39 -4.32 -18.67
C LYS A 204 -9.09 -5.13 -18.78
N HIS A 205 -8.10 -4.80 -17.97
CA HIS A 205 -6.77 -5.42 -18.01
C HIS A 205 -6.43 -6.21 -16.75
N LYS A 206 -7.43 -6.56 -15.93
CA LYS A 206 -7.21 -7.19 -14.61
C LYS A 206 -6.39 -8.49 -14.70
N GLU A 207 -6.59 -9.31 -15.74
CA GLU A 207 -5.88 -10.60 -15.87
C GLU A 207 -4.38 -10.46 -16.10
N GLU A 208 -3.95 -9.31 -16.62
CA GLU A 208 -2.55 -8.99 -16.89
C GLU A 208 -1.94 -8.09 -15.80
N GLN A 209 -2.71 -7.76 -14.76
CA GLN A 209 -2.30 -6.86 -13.69
C GLN A 209 -1.09 -7.41 -12.93
N LYS A 210 -0.06 -6.56 -12.77
CA LYS A 210 1.16 -6.83 -12.00
C LYS A 210 1.38 -5.85 -10.86
N VAL A 211 0.68 -4.71 -10.84
CA VAL A 211 0.76 -3.70 -9.77
C VAL A 211 -0.57 -3.65 -9.00
N PHE A 212 -0.50 -3.77 -7.68
CA PHE A 212 -1.67 -3.93 -6.81
C PHE A 212 -1.58 -2.99 -5.60
N HIS A 213 -2.60 -2.16 -5.39
CA HIS A 213 -2.69 -1.28 -4.22
C HIS A 213 -3.62 -1.91 -3.18
N VAL A 214 -3.06 -2.74 -2.30
CA VAL A 214 -3.81 -3.59 -1.35
C VAL A 214 -4.55 -2.75 -0.30
N HIS A 215 -4.02 -1.57 0.04
CA HIS A 215 -4.70 -0.61 0.92
C HIS A 215 -5.24 0.60 0.15
N GLY A 216 -5.31 0.54 -1.19
CA GLY A 216 -5.72 1.67 -2.02
C GLY A 216 -4.60 2.71 -2.22
N THR A 217 -4.93 3.81 -2.91
CA THR A 217 -3.99 4.89 -3.26
C THR A 217 -4.75 6.13 -3.75
N LEU A 218 -4.12 7.31 -3.62
CA LEU A 218 -4.67 8.62 -3.98
C LEU A 218 -5.38 8.74 -5.34
N PRO A 219 -4.92 8.11 -6.45
CA PRO A 219 -5.55 8.28 -7.75
C PRO A 219 -6.71 7.31 -8.00
N ILE A 220 -7.04 6.38 -7.11
CA ILE A 220 -8.11 5.40 -7.35
C ILE A 220 -9.36 5.79 -6.55
N PHE A 221 -10.51 5.85 -7.20
CA PHE A 221 -11.80 6.24 -6.62
C PHE A 221 -12.87 5.17 -6.86
N ASP A 222 -13.82 5.06 -5.93
CA ASP A 222 -15.00 4.22 -6.08
C ASP A 222 -16.21 5.12 -6.37
N THR A 223 -16.81 4.98 -7.56
CA THR A 223 -17.99 5.76 -7.96
C THR A 223 -19.30 5.10 -7.54
N GLY A 224 -19.23 3.95 -6.84
CA GLY A 224 -20.36 3.11 -6.46
C GLY A 224 -20.76 2.11 -7.55
N THR A 225 -20.51 2.44 -8.82
CA THR A 225 -20.73 1.53 -9.96
C THR A 225 -19.41 0.99 -10.51
N GLU A 226 -18.39 1.84 -10.60
CA GLU A 226 -17.11 1.52 -11.21
C GLU A 226 -15.95 1.96 -10.31
N ILE A 227 -14.78 1.35 -10.53
CA ILE A 227 -13.54 1.79 -9.92
C ILE A 227 -12.78 2.60 -10.96
N GLU A 228 -12.64 3.89 -10.69
CA GLU A 228 -12.08 4.88 -11.60
C GLU A 228 -10.67 5.26 -11.15
N LYS A 229 -9.76 5.47 -12.09
CA LYS A 229 -8.43 6.00 -11.82
C LYS A 229 -8.29 7.40 -12.41
N GLU A 230 -8.06 8.36 -11.52
CA GLU A 230 -7.72 9.72 -11.86
C GLU A 230 -6.34 9.77 -12.53
N VAL A 231 -6.23 10.56 -13.59
CA VAL A 231 -5.01 10.71 -14.39
C VAL A 231 -4.73 12.18 -14.67
N TYR A 232 -3.53 12.46 -15.17
CA TYR A 232 -3.20 13.78 -15.70
C TYR A 232 -4.17 14.17 -16.82
N ASN A 233 -4.62 15.43 -16.81
CA ASN A 233 -5.38 16.02 -17.91
C ASN A 233 -4.62 17.23 -18.48
N THR A 234 -5.10 17.79 -19.57
CA THR A 234 -4.43 18.92 -20.25
C THR A 234 -4.45 20.24 -19.47
N ARG A 235 -5.21 20.33 -18.37
CA ARG A 235 -5.44 21.59 -17.64
C ARG A 235 -4.80 21.63 -16.24
N ASN A 236 -4.68 20.48 -15.58
CA ASN A 236 -4.31 20.37 -14.18
C ASN A 236 -3.35 19.18 -13.95
N TYR A 237 -2.52 19.30 -12.92
CA TYR A 237 -1.75 18.18 -12.40
C TYR A 237 -2.67 17.15 -11.72
N LEU A 238 -2.23 15.89 -11.69
CA LEU A 238 -2.99 14.79 -11.07
C LEU A 238 -3.40 15.11 -9.63
N LEU A 239 -2.49 15.66 -8.82
CA LEU A 239 -2.76 16.00 -7.44
C LEU A 239 -3.85 17.08 -7.30
N GLN A 240 -3.90 18.04 -8.22
CA GLN A 240 -4.93 19.07 -8.26
C GLN A 240 -6.30 18.48 -8.62
N ASN A 241 -6.35 17.51 -9.54
CA ASN A 241 -7.59 16.79 -9.85
C ASN A 241 -8.11 16.02 -8.64
N ILE A 242 -7.22 15.30 -7.95
CA ILE A 242 -7.54 14.56 -6.72
C ILE A 242 -8.10 15.52 -5.66
N LYS A 243 -7.45 16.67 -5.42
CA LYS A 243 -7.94 17.71 -4.50
C LYS A 243 -9.33 18.24 -4.89
N ASN A 244 -9.60 18.39 -6.18
CA ASN A 244 -10.92 18.82 -6.67
C ASN A 244 -12.01 17.76 -6.49
N ARG A 245 -11.66 16.46 -6.53
CA ARG A 245 -12.62 15.39 -6.18
C ARG A 245 -12.90 15.38 -4.68
N MET A 246 -11.85 15.50 -3.88
CA MET A 246 -12.00 15.56 -2.42
C MET A 246 -12.85 16.75 -1.96
N SER A 247 -12.73 17.92 -2.61
CA SER A 247 -13.58 19.09 -2.29
C SER A 247 -15.08 18.84 -2.57
N LYS A 248 -15.40 17.88 -3.45
CA LYS A 248 -16.76 17.41 -3.75
C LYS A 248 -17.20 16.23 -2.87
N LYS A 249 -16.41 15.87 -1.86
CA LYS A 249 -16.61 14.71 -0.98
C LYS A 249 -16.47 13.36 -1.69
N GLU A 250 -15.76 13.33 -2.82
CA GLU A 250 -15.31 12.09 -3.45
C GLU A 250 -13.91 11.78 -2.93
N TYR A 251 -13.79 10.71 -2.15
CA TYR A 251 -12.51 10.33 -1.55
C TYR A 251 -11.89 9.15 -2.30
N PRO A 252 -10.55 9.09 -2.39
CA PRO A 252 -9.86 7.93 -2.93
C PRO A 252 -10.24 6.67 -2.15
N ILE A 253 -10.09 5.51 -2.78
CA ILE A 253 -10.16 4.21 -2.12
C ILE A 253 -8.93 4.08 -1.25
N PHE A 254 -9.17 3.81 0.03
CA PHE A 254 -8.12 3.53 0.98
C PHE A 254 -8.65 2.67 2.11
N VAL A 255 -7.79 1.81 2.62
CA VAL A 255 -8.04 1.07 3.85
C VAL A 255 -7.56 1.96 4.98
N THR A 256 -8.48 2.37 5.85
CA THR A 256 -8.14 3.15 7.04
C THR A 256 -7.65 2.26 8.16
N ALA A 257 -7.31 2.88 9.28
CA ALA A 257 -7.00 2.14 10.49
C ALA A 257 -8.19 1.32 11.00
N GLY A 258 -7.91 0.59 12.06
CA GLY A 258 -8.74 -0.49 12.59
C GLY A 258 -7.85 -1.69 12.86
N ASP A 259 -8.38 -2.70 13.53
CA ASP A 259 -7.72 -3.98 13.59
C ASP A 259 -7.67 -4.65 12.20
N GLY A 260 -6.93 -5.75 12.06
CA GLY A 260 -6.90 -6.43 10.76
C GLY A 260 -8.25 -7.02 10.32
N ILE A 261 -9.25 -7.18 11.20
CA ILE A 261 -10.61 -7.66 10.82
C ILE A 261 -11.33 -6.51 10.13
N GLU A 262 -11.26 -5.31 10.71
CA GLU A 262 -11.86 -4.10 10.16
C GLU A 262 -11.22 -3.70 8.84
N LYS A 263 -9.89 -3.72 8.77
CA LYS A 263 -9.15 -3.53 7.51
C LYS A 263 -9.60 -4.55 6.47
N LEU A 264 -9.75 -5.82 6.84
CA LEU A 264 -10.22 -6.87 5.94
C LEU A 264 -11.68 -6.68 5.51
N LYS A 265 -12.57 -6.20 6.39
CA LYS A 265 -13.93 -5.81 6.02
C LYS A 265 -13.90 -4.70 4.96
N GLN A 266 -13.12 -3.64 5.17
CA GLN A 266 -13.01 -2.54 4.17
C GLN A 266 -12.53 -3.07 2.80
N ILE A 267 -11.54 -3.97 2.80
CA ILE A 267 -11.05 -4.64 1.60
C ILE A 267 -12.19 -5.40 0.91
N TYR A 268 -12.97 -6.20 1.65
CA TYR A 268 -14.05 -7.02 1.07
C TYR A 268 -15.27 -6.23 0.59
N HIS A 269 -15.48 -5.01 1.07
CA HIS A 269 -16.56 -4.15 0.56
C HIS A 269 -16.18 -3.43 -0.74
N ASN A 270 -14.92 -3.47 -1.15
CA ASN A 270 -14.46 -2.86 -2.39
C ASN A 270 -13.92 -3.91 -3.38
N ARG A 271 -14.48 -3.92 -4.59
CA ARG A 271 -14.14 -4.93 -5.62
C ARG A 271 -12.67 -4.92 -6.03
N TYR A 272 -12.03 -3.75 -6.10
CA TYR A 272 -10.62 -3.62 -6.47
C TYR A 272 -9.71 -4.11 -5.35
N LEU A 273 -9.97 -3.70 -4.10
CA LEU A 273 -9.18 -4.12 -2.94
C LEU A 273 -9.30 -5.64 -2.71
N THR A 274 -10.51 -6.18 -2.84
CA THR A 274 -10.75 -7.63 -2.78
C THR A 274 -9.86 -8.36 -3.78
N TYR A 275 -9.83 -7.92 -5.04
CA TYR A 275 -8.98 -8.53 -6.07
C TYR A 275 -7.50 -8.47 -5.73
N CYS A 276 -7.02 -7.32 -5.24
CA CYS A 276 -5.62 -7.15 -4.81
C CYS A 276 -5.26 -8.12 -3.67
N TYR A 277 -6.15 -8.26 -2.68
CA TYR A 277 -5.96 -9.18 -1.56
C TYR A 277 -5.98 -10.65 -1.99
N GLU A 278 -6.89 -11.03 -2.89
CA GLU A 278 -6.98 -12.39 -3.43
C GLU A 278 -5.75 -12.76 -4.27
N LYS A 279 -5.23 -11.80 -5.05
CA LYS A 279 -3.98 -11.98 -5.80
C LYS A 279 -2.80 -12.17 -4.86
N LEU A 280 -2.68 -11.35 -3.81
CA LEU A 280 -1.67 -11.54 -2.77
C LEU A 280 -1.81 -12.91 -2.08
N SER A 281 -3.04 -13.33 -1.78
CA SER A 281 -3.34 -14.63 -1.16
C SER A 281 -3.09 -15.83 -2.08
N GLY A 282 -2.88 -15.59 -3.37
CA GLY A 282 -2.72 -16.61 -4.41
C GLY A 282 -1.33 -16.69 -5.02
N ILE A 283 -0.37 -15.88 -4.55
CA ILE A 283 1.01 -15.92 -5.07
C ILE A 283 1.71 -17.23 -4.76
N THR A 284 2.74 -17.56 -5.53
CA THR A 284 3.63 -18.71 -5.30
C THR A 284 5.08 -18.25 -5.28
N GLY A 285 6.03 -19.13 -4.98
CA GLY A 285 7.45 -18.76 -5.04
C GLY A 285 7.93 -18.03 -3.79
N SER A 286 8.40 -16.78 -3.93
CA SER A 286 8.91 -15.98 -2.80
C SER A 286 8.34 -14.57 -2.75
N LEU A 287 8.17 -14.03 -1.55
CA LEU A 287 7.74 -12.65 -1.32
C LEU A 287 8.88 -11.87 -0.66
N VAL A 288 9.20 -10.69 -1.18
CA VAL A 288 10.14 -9.75 -0.56
C VAL A 288 9.36 -8.55 -0.03
N SER A 289 9.61 -8.16 1.21
CA SER A 289 9.02 -6.97 1.82
C SER A 289 10.05 -5.85 1.90
N PHE A 290 9.70 -4.65 1.44
CA PHE A 290 10.49 -3.43 1.62
C PHE A 290 9.65 -2.35 2.32
N GLY A 291 10.15 -1.82 3.43
CA GLY A 291 9.45 -0.75 4.15
C GLY A 291 8.11 -1.17 4.76
N PHE A 292 7.84 -2.47 4.88
CA PHE A 292 6.63 -3.02 5.49
C PHE A 292 7.02 -3.97 6.63
N ASN A 293 6.78 -3.54 7.87
CA ASN A 293 7.26 -4.24 9.07
C ASN A 293 6.25 -5.26 9.64
N PHE A 294 5.11 -5.51 8.98
CA PHE A 294 4.05 -6.40 9.47
C PHE A 294 3.63 -6.05 10.91
N GLY A 295 3.26 -4.79 11.13
CA GLY A 295 2.87 -4.32 12.46
C GLY A 295 1.71 -5.13 13.05
N GLU A 296 1.45 -4.95 14.35
CA GLU A 296 0.45 -5.76 15.08
C GLU A 296 -0.95 -5.73 14.44
N TYR A 297 -1.27 -4.67 13.69
CA TYR A 297 -2.56 -4.42 13.05
C TYR A 297 -2.59 -4.81 11.56
N ASP A 298 -1.49 -5.33 11.02
CA ASP A 298 -1.38 -5.79 9.63
C ASP A 298 -1.50 -7.31 9.50
N TYR A 299 -2.13 -7.96 10.48
CA TYR A 299 -2.24 -9.42 10.51
C TYR A 299 -3.02 -9.96 9.30
N HIS A 300 -3.90 -9.18 8.66
CA HIS A 300 -4.58 -9.56 7.41
C HIS A 300 -3.60 -9.80 6.27
N ILE A 301 -2.49 -9.05 6.22
CA ILE A 301 -1.42 -9.32 5.25
C ILE A 301 -0.68 -10.61 5.60
N ILE A 302 -0.46 -10.90 6.89
CA ILE A 302 0.09 -12.20 7.33
C ILE A 302 -0.87 -13.33 6.95
N ASP A 303 -2.19 -13.16 7.12
CA ASP A 303 -3.22 -14.12 6.71
C ASP A 303 -3.18 -14.38 5.19
N ALA A 304 -3.05 -13.34 4.37
CA ALA A 304 -2.87 -13.49 2.93
C ALA A 304 -1.60 -14.30 2.58
N VAL A 305 -0.47 -13.98 3.23
CA VAL A 305 0.79 -14.74 3.07
C VAL A 305 0.64 -16.20 3.49
N ASN A 306 -0.09 -16.46 4.57
CA ASN A 306 -0.36 -17.80 5.07
C ASN A 306 -1.29 -18.60 4.16
N LYS A 307 -2.31 -17.94 3.58
CA LYS A 307 -3.16 -18.52 2.53
C LYS A 307 -2.32 -18.94 1.32
N ALA A 308 -1.41 -18.07 0.87
CA ALA A 308 -0.49 -18.37 -0.23
C ALA A 308 0.49 -19.51 0.10
N ALA A 309 0.92 -19.63 1.37
CA ALA A 309 1.81 -20.70 1.83
C ALA A 309 1.11 -22.07 1.94
N LYS A 310 -0.19 -22.08 2.23
CA LYS A 310 -1.02 -23.29 2.36
C LYS A 310 -1.61 -23.76 1.03
N ARG A 311 -1.98 -22.81 0.15
CA ARG A 311 -2.55 -23.11 -1.17
C ARG A 311 -1.54 -23.90 -2.01
N GLY A 312 -2.02 -24.93 -2.71
CA GLY A 312 -1.14 -25.74 -3.58
C GLY A 312 -0.07 -26.54 -2.83
N ALA A 313 -0.17 -26.69 -1.49
CA ALA A 313 0.81 -27.47 -0.71
C ALA A 313 0.93 -28.93 -1.19
N GLN A 314 -0.13 -29.48 -1.80
CA GLN A 314 -0.13 -30.81 -2.42
C GLN A 314 0.43 -30.83 -3.84
N SER A 315 0.29 -29.74 -4.62
CA SER A 315 0.81 -29.61 -5.99
C SER A 315 2.25 -29.10 -6.04
N GLY A 316 2.77 -28.55 -4.94
CA GLY A 316 4.07 -27.89 -4.87
C GLY A 316 4.04 -26.41 -5.28
N GLU A 317 2.89 -25.90 -5.74
CA GLU A 317 2.71 -24.52 -6.17
C GLU A 317 2.22 -23.65 -5.00
N LYS A 318 3.14 -23.29 -4.12
CA LYS A 318 2.88 -22.48 -2.93
C LYS A 318 3.89 -21.36 -2.75
N LEU A 319 3.60 -20.45 -1.83
CA LEU A 319 4.61 -19.52 -1.32
C LEU A 319 5.58 -20.26 -0.39
N PHE A 320 6.85 -20.34 -0.79
CA PHE A 320 7.88 -21.07 -0.04
C PHE A 320 8.50 -20.24 1.07
N SER A 321 8.76 -18.96 0.80
CA SER A 321 9.50 -18.10 1.71
C SER A 321 9.14 -16.63 1.57
N ILE A 322 9.22 -15.92 2.68
CA ILE A 322 9.20 -14.47 2.76
C ILE A 322 10.58 -13.95 3.16
N TYR A 323 10.98 -12.79 2.63
CA TYR A 323 12.20 -12.05 2.96
C TYR A 323 11.80 -10.67 3.44
N ILE A 324 11.96 -10.39 4.72
CA ILE A 324 11.51 -9.16 5.37
C ILE A 324 12.70 -8.22 5.56
N GLY A 325 12.64 -7.03 4.96
CA GLY A 325 13.66 -6.00 5.15
C GLY A 325 13.48 -5.29 6.50
N VAL A 326 14.52 -5.32 7.33
CA VAL A 326 14.56 -4.63 8.64
C VAL A 326 15.57 -3.48 8.60
N TYR A 327 15.34 -2.41 9.38
CA TYR A 327 16.18 -1.20 9.35
C TYR A 327 17.09 -1.04 10.57
N ASN A 328 16.78 -1.71 11.67
CA ASN A 328 17.52 -1.65 12.94
C ASN A 328 17.31 -2.93 13.77
N GLU A 329 17.92 -2.99 14.95
CA GLU A 329 17.80 -4.12 15.88
C GLU A 329 16.38 -4.32 16.42
N ASP A 330 15.64 -3.24 16.72
CA ASP A 330 14.27 -3.32 17.23
C ASP A 330 13.32 -3.97 16.21
N ASP A 331 13.46 -3.62 14.93
CA ASP A 331 12.73 -4.26 13.84
C ASP A 331 13.06 -5.75 13.75
N LEU A 332 14.33 -6.12 13.89
CA LEU A 332 14.76 -7.52 13.86
C LEU A 332 14.16 -8.32 15.02
N GLU A 333 14.22 -7.79 16.23
CA GLU A 333 13.63 -8.44 17.41
C GLU A 333 12.10 -8.54 17.30
N TYR A 334 11.45 -7.51 16.73
CA TYR A 334 10.03 -7.57 16.43
C TYR A 334 9.71 -8.69 15.44
N ILE A 335 10.40 -8.77 14.30
CA ILE A 335 10.17 -9.84 13.31
C ILE A 335 10.46 -11.23 13.90
N LYS A 336 11.50 -11.37 14.73
CA LYS A 336 11.77 -12.61 15.48
C LYS A 336 10.59 -13.00 16.38
N SER A 337 9.92 -12.04 17.01
CA SER A 337 8.79 -12.28 17.91
C SER A 337 7.52 -12.73 17.19
N ILE A 338 7.37 -12.41 15.89
CA ILE A 338 6.17 -12.75 15.09
C ILE A 338 6.42 -13.82 14.02
N GLN A 339 7.64 -14.35 13.90
CA GLN A 339 8.00 -15.30 12.84
C GLN A 339 7.18 -16.59 12.85
N ASP A 340 6.64 -16.98 14.00
CA ASP A 340 5.79 -18.15 14.23
C ASP A 340 4.37 -17.97 13.70
N LYS A 341 3.94 -16.72 13.48
CA LYS A 341 2.67 -16.38 12.84
C LYS A 341 2.67 -16.68 11.34
N PHE A 342 3.83 -16.92 10.73
CA PHE A 342 3.96 -17.24 9.30
C PHE A 342 4.02 -18.76 9.06
N ASP A 343 3.23 -19.22 8.10
CA ASP A 343 3.19 -20.62 7.67
C ASP A 343 4.28 -20.97 6.63
N CYS A 344 5.02 -19.97 6.12
CA CYS A 344 6.14 -20.13 5.21
C CYS A 344 7.49 -19.84 5.89
N LYS A 345 8.60 -20.09 5.18
CA LYS A 345 9.93 -19.79 5.72
C LYS A 345 10.17 -18.28 5.78
N VAL A 346 10.36 -17.75 6.98
CA VAL A 346 10.72 -16.34 7.21
C VAL A 346 12.24 -16.14 7.11
N ASN A 347 12.68 -15.14 6.35
CA ASN A 347 14.06 -14.71 6.26
C ASN A 347 14.09 -13.19 6.47
N VAL A 348 15.20 -12.67 6.95
CA VAL A 348 15.42 -11.23 7.18
C VAL A 348 16.65 -10.75 6.43
N TYR A 349 16.66 -9.48 6.05
CA TYR A 349 17.79 -8.84 5.38
C TYR A 349 17.89 -7.36 5.77
N ASN A 350 19.08 -6.77 5.60
CA ASN A 350 19.29 -5.36 5.89
C ASN A 350 18.69 -4.48 4.78
N SER A 351 17.58 -3.82 5.09
CA SER A 351 16.83 -2.98 4.13
C SER A 351 17.64 -1.77 3.65
N GLN A 352 18.56 -1.25 4.46
CA GLN A 352 19.38 -0.08 4.14
C GLN A 352 20.31 -0.31 2.93
N THR A 353 20.62 -1.57 2.64
CA THR A 353 21.49 -1.96 1.53
C THR A 353 20.79 -1.91 0.16
N ALA A 354 19.45 -1.83 0.12
CA ALA A 354 18.70 -1.83 -1.14
C ALA A 354 18.83 -0.52 -1.93
N ARG A 355 19.07 0.61 -1.25
CA ARG A 355 19.28 1.95 -1.84
C ARG A 355 18.34 2.28 -3.01
N ILE A 356 17.04 2.04 -2.80
CA ILE A 356 16.04 2.11 -3.87
C ILE A 356 15.86 3.51 -4.47
N TRP A 357 16.36 4.56 -3.81
CA TRP A 357 16.33 5.94 -4.28
C TRP A 357 17.74 6.52 -4.49
N GLY A 358 18.77 5.69 -4.67
CA GLY A 358 20.17 6.13 -4.87
C GLY A 358 20.99 6.17 -3.59
#